data_AF-A0A382NJF3-F1
#
_entry.id   AF-A0A382NJF3-F1
#
_cell.length_a   1.000
_cell.length_b   1.000
_cell.length_c   1.000
_cell.angle_alpha   90.00
_cell.angle_beta   90.00
_cell.angle_gamma   90.00
#
_symmetry.space_group_name_H-M   'P 1'
#
loop_
_entity.id
_entity.type
_entity.pdbx_description
1 polymer ?
#
loop_
_entity_poly.entity_id
_entity_poly.type
_entity_poly.pdbx_seq_one_letter_code
_entity_poly.pdbx_strand_id
1 'polypeptide(L)'
;MSILVGLTGNIGAGKTLAASYFNELGACIINADQISRRLVSPYQPAWKEIVDEFGSNYLNYDKTLNRPKLAFDIFRDDIKKNALEN
;
A
#
# COMPACT_ATOMS: atom_id res chain seq x y z
N MET A 1 6.61 -20.47 18.46
CA MET A 1 7.00 -20.12 17.07
C MET A 1 5.73 -20.13 16.24
N SER A 2 5.38 -19.04 15.56
CA SER A 2 4.19 -18.95 14.70
C SER A 2 4.57 -19.21 13.24
N ILE A 3 3.63 -19.77 12.46
CA ILE A 3 3.79 -19.96 11.02
C ILE A 3 3.28 -18.71 10.31
N LEU A 4 4.04 -18.18 9.35
CA LEU A 4 3.62 -17.08 8.48
C LEU A 4 3.12 -17.66 7.15
N VAL A 5 1.89 -17.32 6.77
CA VAL A 5 1.24 -17.80 5.54
C VAL A 5 0.83 -16.61 4.68
N GLY A 6 1.23 -16.61 3.41
CA GLY A 6 0.82 -15.60 2.43
C GLY A 6 -0.46 -16.00 1.71
N LEU A 7 -1.55 -15.25 1.91
CA LEU A 7 -2.80 -15.42 1.16
C LEU A 7 -2.83 -14.49 -0.05
N THR A 8 -2.71 -15.06 -1.25
CA THR A 8 -2.66 -14.33 -2.53
C THR A 8 -3.75 -14.81 -3.51
N GLY A 9 -3.95 -14.08 -4.60
CA GLY A 9 -4.98 -14.33 -5.60
C GLY A 9 -5.38 -13.05 -6.36
N ASN A 10 -6.04 -13.21 -7.51
CA ASN A 10 -6.47 -12.09 -8.35
C ASN A 10 -7.58 -11.24 -7.69
N ILE A 11 -7.88 -10.08 -8.28
CA ILE A 11 -9.05 -9.28 -7.90
C ILE A 11 -10.31 -10.13 -8.08
N GLY A 12 -11.21 -10.12 -7.09
CA GLY A 12 -12.44 -10.93 -7.11
C GLY A 12 -12.26 -12.41 -6.73
N ALA A 13 -11.04 -12.88 -6.48
CA ALA A 13 -10.79 -14.30 -6.14
C ALA A 13 -11.25 -14.74 -4.72
N GLY A 14 -11.99 -13.89 -4.00
CA GLY A 14 -12.50 -14.24 -2.67
C GLY A 14 -11.47 -14.23 -1.53
N LYS A 15 -10.29 -13.60 -1.70
CA LYS A 15 -9.24 -13.52 -0.65
C LYS A 15 -9.76 -13.02 0.69
N THR A 16 -10.61 -11.98 0.69
CA THR A 16 -11.20 -11.44 1.91
C THR A 16 -12.08 -12.46 2.63
N LEU A 17 -12.80 -13.30 1.89
CA LEU A 17 -13.62 -14.39 2.44
C LEU A 17 -12.75 -15.53 2.97
N ALA A 18 -11.71 -15.93 2.23
CA ALA A 18 -10.76 -16.92 2.74
C ALA A 18 -10.07 -16.43 4.03
N ALA A 19 -9.66 -15.15 4.07
CA ALA A 19 -9.08 -14.54 5.26
C ALA A 19 -10.05 -14.52 6.46
N SER A 20 -11.35 -14.31 6.24
CA SER A 20 -12.32 -14.34 7.33
C SER A 20 -12.47 -15.73 7.93
N TYR A 21 -12.46 -16.79 7.12
CA TYR A 21 -12.45 -18.17 7.63
C TYR A 21 -11.18 -18.48 8.44
N PHE A 22 -10.02 -18.04 7.98
CA PHE A 22 -8.79 -18.19 8.78
C PHE A 22 -8.89 -17.45 10.11
N ASN A 23 -9.48 -16.24 10.12
CA ASN A 23 -9.70 -15.47 11.34
C ASN A 23 -10.66 -16.16 12.31
N GLU A 24 -11.76 -16.74 11.82
CA GLU A 24 -12.71 -17.53 12.61
C GLU A 24 -12.06 -18.75 13.25
N LEU A 25 -11.07 -19.35 12.58
CA LEU A 25 -10.26 -20.46 13.09
C LEU A 25 -9.13 -20.00 14.03
N GLY A 26 -9.04 -18.70 14.34
CA GLY A 26 -8.09 -18.13 15.30
C GLY A 26 -6.77 -17.62 14.69
N ALA A 27 -6.66 -17.54 13.36
CA ALA A 27 -5.48 -16.95 12.73
C ALA A 27 -5.48 -15.42 12.89
N CYS A 28 -4.30 -14.86 13.20
CA CYS A 28 -4.11 -13.41 13.14
C CYS A 28 -3.97 -12.97 11.68
N ILE A 29 -4.85 -12.08 11.22
CA ILE A 29 -4.84 -11.58 9.83
C ILE A 29 -4.03 -10.29 9.73
N ILE A 30 -2.99 -10.32 8.89
CA ILE A 30 -2.21 -9.15 8.51
C ILE A 30 -2.62 -8.74 7.09
N ASN A 31 -3.32 -7.61 6.96
CA ASN A 31 -3.77 -7.10 5.66
C ASN A 31 -2.75 -6.11 5.09
N ALA A 32 -1.97 -6.56 4.11
CA ALA A 32 -0.94 -5.75 3.46
C ALA A 32 -1.50 -4.49 2.77
N ASP A 33 -2.65 -4.59 2.08
CA ASP A 33 -3.29 -3.44 1.41
C ASP A 33 -3.69 -2.35 2.41
N GLN A 34 -4.23 -2.77 3.55
CA GLN A 34 -4.63 -1.83 4.62
C GLN A 34 -3.41 -1.17 5.25
N ILE A 35 -2.34 -1.93 5.48
CA ILE A 35 -1.09 -1.41 6.05
C ILE A 35 -0.43 -0.43 5.08
N SER A 36 -0.29 -0.79 3.80
CA SER A 36 0.27 0.08 2.77
C SER A 36 -0.50 1.41 2.69
N ARG A 37 -1.84 1.38 2.76
CA ARG A 37 -2.66 2.61 2.79
C ARG A 37 -2.37 3.49 4.00
N ARG A 38 -2.16 2.90 5.17
CA ARG A 38 -1.86 3.64 6.40
C ARG A 38 -0.46 4.24 6.38
N LEU A 39 0.54 3.51 5.89
CA LEU A 39 1.94 3.94 5.84
C LEU A 39 2.14 5.22 5.01
N VAL A 40 1.28 5.45 4.03
CA VAL A 40 1.34 6.65 3.17
C VAL A 40 0.31 7.73 3.57
N SER A 41 -0.26 7.64 4.77
CA SER A 41 -1.08 8.71 5.34
C SER A 41 -0.20 9.91 5.73
N PRO A 42 -0.76 11.14 5.78
CA PRO A 42 0.03 12.34 6.06
C PRO A 42 0.95 12.19 7.27
N TYR A 43 2.20 12.64 7.11
CA TYR A 43 3.25 12.66 8.14
C TYR A 43 3.79 11.29 8.60
N GLN A 44 3.34 10.19 7.99
CA GLN A 44 3.95 8.87 8.20
C GLN A 44 5.31 8.75 7.48
N PRO A 45 6.18 7.79 7.86
CA PRO A 45 7.50 7.64 7.27
C PRO A 45 7.48 7.54 5.73
N ALA A 46 6.72 6.59 5.18
CA ALA A 46 6.63 6.42 3.73
C ALA A 46 5.97 7.62 3.02
N TRP A 47 5.07 8.34 3.70
CA TRP A 47 4.55 9.60 3.16
C TRP A 47 5.63 10.67 3.04
N LYS A 48 6.52 10.79 4.04
CA LYS A 48 7.63 11.75 4.02
C LYS A 48 8.61 11.40 2.91
N GLU A 49 9.01 10.14 2.82
CA GLU A 49 9.91 9.64 1.76
C GLU A 49 9.36 9.96 0.37
N ILE A 50 8.07 9.72 0.12
CA ILE A 50 7.42 10.07 -1.15
C ILE A 50 7.45 11.58 -1.42
N VAL A 51 7.22 12.41 -0.40
CA VAL A 51 7.24 13.88 -0.55
C VAL A 51 8.65 14.41 -0.75
N ASP A 52 9.65 13.83 -0.09
CA ASP A 52 11.04 14.23 -0.19
C ASP A 52 11.63 13.84 -1.56
N GLU A 53 11.29 12.64 -2.06
CA GLU A 53 11.76 12.14 -3.35
C GLU A 53 11.04 12.79 -4.54
N PHE A 54 9.71 12.84 -4.51
CA PHE A 54 8.90 13.24 -5.67
C PHE A 54 8.36 14.67 -5.57
N GLY A 55 8.41 15.29 -4.39
CA GLY A 55 7.94 16.65 -4.14
C GLY A 55 6.46 16.74 -3.75
N SER A 56 6.09 17.88 -3.18
CA SER A 56 4.74 18.16 -2.67
C SER A 56 3.65 18.30 -3.76
N ASN A 57 4.03 18.26 -5.03
CA ASN A 57 3.12 18.32 -6.17
C ASN A 57 2.18 17.10 -6.28
N TYR A 58 2.50 16.02 -5.57
CA TYR A 58 1.67 14.81 -5.47
C TYR A 58 0.74 14.80 -4.27
N LEU A 59 0.61 15.92 -3.56
CA LEU A 59 -0.29 16.07 -2.43
C LEU A 59 -1.60 16.75 -2.83
N ASN A 60 -2.69 16.30 -2.22
CA ASN A 60 -3.95 17.03 -2.15
C ASN A 60 -3.82 18.18 -1.14
N TYR A 61 -4.83 19.06 -1.11
CA TYR A 61 -4.87 20.19 -0.18
C TYR A 61 -4.79 19.78 1.30
N ASP A 62 -5.38 18.64 1.64
CA ASP A 62 -5.39 18.05 2.99
C ASP A 62 -4.10 17.28 3.33
N LYS A 63 -3.06 17.41 2.50
CA LYS A 63 -1.77 16.70 2.60
C LYS A 63 -1.85 15.19 2.37
N THR A 64 -2.99 14.62 1.98
CA THR A 64 -3.05 13.23 1.52
C THR A 64 -2.41 13.10 0.14
N LEU A 65 -1.94 11.89 -0.22
CA LEU A 65 -1.40 11.67 -1.57
C LEU A 65 -2.50 11.71 -2.63
N ASN A 66 -2.26 12.46 -3.70
CA ASN A 66 -3.00 12.37 -4.96
C ASN A 66 -2.54 11.10 -5.70
N ARG A 67 -3.10 9.95 -5.28
CA ARG A 67 -2.76 8.63 -5.83
C ARG A 67 -2.95 8.53 -7.35
N PRO A 68 -4.04 9.06 -7.96
CA PRO A 68 -4.19 9.03 -9.41
C PRO A 68 -3.06 9.74 -10.15
N LYS A 69 -2.67 10.94 -9.70
CA LYS A 69 -1.56 11.71 -10.30
C LYS A 69 -0.23 10.98 -10.13
N LEU A 70 0.05 10.52 -8.91
CA LEU A 70 1.27 9.78 -8.59
C LEU A 70 1.39 8.53 -9.47
N ALA A 71 0.33 7.72 -9.55
CA ALA A 71 0.30 6.52 -10.39
C ALA A 71 0.49 6.85 -11.88
N PHE A 72 -0.18 7.88 -12.37
CA PHE A 72 -0.07 8.29 -13.78
C PHE A 72 1.37 8.63 -14.18
N ASP A 73 2.08 9.39 -13.35
CA ASP A 73 3.46 9.81 -13.64
C ASP A 73 4.47 8.68 -13.37
N ILE A 74 4.28 7.89 -12.30
CA ILE A 74 5.22 6.83 -11.90
C ILE A 74 5.17 5.63 -12.85
N PHE A 75 3.99 5.18 -13.29
CA PHE A 75 3.90 4.02 -14.19
C PHE A 75 4.35 4.32 -15.63
N ARG A 76 4.78 5.55 -15.92
CA ARG A 76 5.33 5.98 -17.21
C ARG A 76 6.85 6.17 -17.20
N ASP A 77 7.48 6.02 -16.04
CA ASP A 77 8.89 6.29 -15.83
C ASP A 77 9.47 5.20 -14.92
N ASP A 78 10.21 4.27 -15.53
CA ASP A 78 10.78 3.13 -14.80
C ASP A 78 11.73 3.55 -13.68
N ILE A 79 12.39 4.72 -13.81
CA ILE A 79 13.27 5.25 -12.76
C ILE A 79 12.43 5.64 -11.55
N LYS A 80 11.33 6.39 -11.77
CA LYS A 80 10.41 6.77 -10.68
C LYS A 80 9.69 5.57 -10.07
N LYS A 81 9.34 4.59 -10.89
CA LYS A 81 8.74 3.33 -10.41
C LYS A 81 9.68 2.60 -9.46
N ASN A 82 10.93 2.40 -9.88
CA ASN A 82 11.93 1.77 -9.03
C ASN A 82 12.19 2.58 -7.76
N ALA A 83 12.21 3.91 -7.83
CA ALA A 83 12.36 4.75 -6.64
C ALA A 83 11.19 4.65 -5.64
N LEU A 84 9.98 4.33 -6.11
CA LEU A 84 8.81 4.12 -5.22
C LEU A 84 8.79 2.71 -4.58
N GLU A 85 9.35 1.71 -5.27
CA GLU A 85 9.29 0.31 -4.85
C GLU A 85 10.44 -0.11 -3.89
N ASN A 86 11.50 0.71 -3.79
CA ASN A 86 12.67 0.47 -2.93
C ASN A 86 12.63 1.29 -1.64
#